data_AF-A0A0N5ALK7-F1
#
_entry.id   AF-A0A0N5ALK7-F1
#
_cell.length_a   1.000
_cell.length_b   1.000
_cell.length_c   1.000
_cell.angle_alpha   90.00
_cell.angle_beta   90.00
_cell.angle_gamma   90.00
#
_symmetry.space_group_name_H-M   'P 1'
#
loop_
_entity.id
_entity.type
_entity.pdbx_description
1 polymer ?
#
loop_
_entity_poly.entity_id
_entity_poly.type
_entity_poly.pdbx_seq_one_letter_code
_entity_poly.pdbx_strand_id
1 'polypeptide(L)'
;MSSMTLSSAQDQTFVSCDIATLEKCHKKFVTRLGKRNRSALFYIIFNADLKWADYKNVRRLIESVYSNQKFDGLQDTCNAFDDFKKCFGTTEDEESFRRYQACTEDPLGLLLDSSHKLRSDVSLKSARGFVKIIAQFDFICGAGLSVFAENDDCMAQVFHNNRDELEKCQDEFDAAMLTDDANICVNQMLAADCYRKQFKICGLQSGWFGCEYERTGTEALYKQCTQNFCTGL
;
A
#
# COMPACT_ATOMS: atom_id res chain seq x y z
N MET A 1 36.13 -11.53 -2.00
CA MET A 1 35.72 -10.57 -0.94
C MET A 1 35.85 -9.18 -1.52
N SER A 2 34.84 -8.71 -2.25
CA SER A 2 34.85 -7.36 -2.83
C SER A 2 34.23 -6.41 -1.83
N SER A 3 35.09 -5.56 -1.28
CA SER A 3 34.72 -4.40 -0.48
C SER A 3 34.03 -3.38 -1.38
N MET A 4 32.72 -3.18 -1.22
CA MET A 4 32.04 -2.00 -1.75
C MET A 4 32.31 -0.84 -0.80
N THR A 5 33.39 -0.10 -1.05
CA THR A 5 33.58 1.23 -0.49
C THR A 5 32.72 2.22 -1.28
N LEU A 6 31.53 2.52 -0.75
CA LEU A 6 30.75 3.71 -1.14
C LEU A 6 31.46 4.94 -0.56
N SER A 7 32.24 5.61 -1.40
CA SER A 7 32.90 6.87 -1.08
C SER A 7 32.14 8.04 -1.70
N SER A 8 31.32 8.67 -0.87
CA SER A 8 31.01 10.11 -0.81
C SER A 8 30.54 10.83 -2.08
N ALA A 9 29.23 10.79 -2.30
CA ALA A 9 28.45 12.01 -2.09
C ALA A 9 27.57 11.71 -0.87
N GLN A 10 27.81 12.38 0.26
CA GLN A 10 26.85 12.37 1.35
C GLN A 10 25.59 13.03 0.80
N ASP A 11 24.61 12.22 0.45
CA ASP A 11 23.31 12.70 0.05
C ASP A 11 22.66 13.33 1.30
N GLN A 12 22.82 14.65 1.44
CA GLN A 12 22.21 15.43 2.52
C GLN A 12 20.67 15.41 2.47
N THR A 13 20.07 14.63 1.56
CA THR A 13 18.63 14.53 1.34
C THR A 13 18.01 13.23 1.86
N PHE A 14 18.80 12.21 2.21
CA PHE A 14 18.24 10.97 2.75
C PHE A 14 17.61 11.20 4.14
N VAL A 15 16.36 10.77 4.29
CA VAL A 15 15.63 10.79 5.56
C VAL A 15 15.25 9.35 5.90
N SER A 16 15.78 8.83 7.01
CA SER A 16 15.32 7.55 7.55
C SER A 16 13.96 7.71 8.22
N CYS A 17 13.10 6.71 8.11
CA CYS A 17 11.85 6.65 8.87
C CYS A 17 12.13 6.61 10.38
N ASP A 18 11.42 7.47 11.12
CA ASP A 18 11.29 7.31 12.57
C ASP A 18 10.28 6.19 12.87
N ILE A 19 10.82 4.99 13.10
CA ILE A 19 10.05 3.78 13.36
C ILE A 19 9.13 3.95 14.58
N ALA A 20 9.54 4.68 15.62
CA ALA A 20 8.71 4.88 16.80
C ALA A 20 7.46 5.71 16.47
N THR A 21 7.62 6.74 15.64
CA THR A 21 6.48 7.52 15.12
C THR A 21 5.61 6.67 14.20
N LEU A 22 6.20 5.91 13.27
CA LEU A 22 5.45 5.01 12.38
C LEU A 22 4.62 4.00 13.18
N GLU A 23 5.21 3.32 14.17
CA GLU A 23 4.51 2.33 15.00
C GLU A 23 3.35 2.96 15.77
N LYS A 24 3.56 4.15 16.36
CA LYS A 24 2.51 4.89 17.06
C LYS A 24 1.36 5.27 16.13
N CYS A 25 1.67 5.79 14.94
CA CYS A 25 0.67 6.22 13.97
C CYS A 25 -0.08 5.03 13.36
N HIS A 26 0.64 3.98 13.01
CA HIS A 26 0.08 2.73 12.51
C HIS A 26 -0.85 2.09 13.54
N LYS A 27 -0.44 2.02 14.82
CA LYS A 27 -1.28 1.48 15.90
C LYS A 27 -2.62 2.21 16.01
N LYS A 28 -2.62 3.55 15.91
CA LYS A 28 -3.85 4.33 15.89
C LYS A 28 -4.73 3.99 14.69
N PHE A 29 -4.12 3.90 13.51
CA PHE A 29 -4.80 3.57 12.27
C PHE A 29 -5.49 2.20 12.35
N VAL A 30 -4.75 1.12 12.67
CA VAL A 30 -5.32 -0.23 12.76
C VAL A 30 -6.35 -0.35 13.89
N THR A 31 -6.15 0.35 15.01
CA THR A 31 -7.14 0.39 16.10
C THR A 31 -8.46 1.03 15.65
N ARG A 32 -8.38 2.12 14.86
CA ARG A 32 -9.57 2.80 14.35
C ARG A 32 -10.33 1.90 13.37
N LEU A 33 -9.63 1.23 12.46
CA LEU A 33 -10.24 0.28 11.51
C LEU A 33 -10.85 -0.93 12.23
N GLY A 34 -10.13 -1.51 13.20
CA GLY A 34 -10.59 -2.67 13.97
C GLY A 34 -11.87 -2.38 14.75
N LYS A 35 -12.02 -1.18 15.34
CA LYS A 35 -13.26 -0.77 16.02
C LYS A 35 -14.46 -0.63 15.08
N ARG A 36 -14.23 -0.30 13.81
CA ARG A 36 -15.28 -0.17 12.80
C ARG A 36 -15.71 -1.53 12.25
N ASN A 37 -14.83 -2.52 12.27
CA ASN A 37 -15.18 -3.87 11.86
C ASN A 37 -15.97 -4.58 12.98
N ARG A 38 -17.31 -4.67 12.83
CA ARG A 38 -18.23 -5.21 13.85
C ARG A 38 -18.11 -6.72 14.10
N SER A 39 -17.23 -7.43 13.40
CA SER A 39 -17.03 -8.87 13.60
C SER A 39 -16.05 -9.12 14.75
N ALA A 40 -16.52 -9.76 15.82
CA ALA A 40 -15.68 -10.15 16.95
C ALA A 40 -14.53 -11.09 16.54
N LEU A 41 -14.76 -11.94 15.53
CA LEU A 41 -13.73 -12.79 14.94
C LEU A 41 -12.64 -11.95 14.25
N PHE A 42 -13.04 -10.83 13.66
CA PHE A 42 -12.13 -9.92 12.97
C PHE A 42 -11.22 -9.13 13.93
N TYR A 43 -11.77 -8.67 15.05
CA TYR A 43 -10.99 -8.05 16.12
C TYR A 43 -9.96 -9.02 16.75
N ILE A 44 -10.27 -10.32 16.79
CA ILE A 44 -9.36 -11.37 17.27
C ILE A 44 -8.25 -11.65 16.24
N ILE A 45 -8.56 -11.66 14.93
CA ILE A 45 -7.58 -11.90 13.86
C ILE A 45 -6.67 -10.68 13.63
N PHE A 46 -7.21 -9.47 13.75
CA PHE A 46 -6.51 -8.20 13.52
C PHE A 46 -6.54 -7.36 14.79
N ASN A 47 -5.76 -7.77 15.79
CA ASN A 47 -5.63 -7.07 17.07
C ASN A 47 -4.91 -5.71 16.88
N ALA A 48 -5.03 -4.81 17.86
CA ALA A 48 -4.36 -3.50 17.93
C ALA A 48 -2.82 -3.55 17.92
N ASP A 49 -2.23 -4.74 17.86
CA ASP A 49 -0.79 -4.98 17.76
C ASP A 49 -0.36 -5.49 16.38
N LEU A 50 -1.26 -5.44 15.38
CA LEU A 50 -0.89 -5.66 13.98
C LEU A 50 0.20 -4.67 13.58
N LYS A 51 1.34 -5.21 13.13
CA LYS A 51 2.52 -4.43 12.77
C LYS A 51 2.46 -4.05 11.30
N TRP A 52 2.95 -2.84 10.98
CA TRP A 52 3.05 -2.36 9.60
C TRP A 52 3.87 -3.29 8.70
N ALA A 53 4.88 -3.96 9.26
CA ALA A 53 5.74 -4.90 8.55
C ALA A 53 5.00 -6.19 8.13
N ASP A 54 3.86 -6.50 8.74
CA ASP A 54 2.92 -7.54 8.32
C ASP A 54 1.91 -6.98 7.31
N TYR A 55 2.46 -6.44 6.22
CA TYR A 55 1.71 -5.68 5.22
C TYR A 55 0.55 -6.48 4.59
N LYS A 56 0.66 -7.81 4.50
CA LYS A 56 -0.41 -8.68 3.98
C LYS A 56 -1.63 -8.64 4.90
N ASN A 57 -1.42 -8.79 6.20
CA ASN A 57 -2.52 -8.71 7.16
C ASN A 57 -3.03 -7.27 7.31
N VAL A 58 -2.19 -6.25 7.18
CA VAL A 58 -2.64 -4.85 7.12
C VAL A 58 -3.54 -4.62 5.90
N ARG A 59 -3.16 -5.11 4.71
CA ARG A 59 -4.01 -5.06 3.51
C ARG A 59 -5.35 -5.74 3.75
N ARG A 60 -5.36 -6.97 4.25
CA ARG A 60 -6.59 -7.73 4.56
C ARG A 60 -7.49 -7.00 5.57
N LEU A 61 -6.90 -6.39 6.60
CA LEU A 61 -7.62 -5.54 7.54
C LEU A 61 -8.38 -4.45 6.79
N ILE A 62 -7.68 -3.68 5.97
CA ILE A 62 -8.26 -2.52 5.27
C ILE A 62 -9.28 -2.96 4.24
N GLU A 63 -8.95 -3.94 3.40
CA GLU A 63 -9.83 -4.48 2.37
C GLU A 63 -11.13 -5.05 2.94
N SER A 64 -11.07 -5.66 4.12
CA SER A 64 -12.27 -6.17 4.78
C SER A 64 -13.25 -5.07 5.19
N VAL A 65 -12.75 -3.86 5.49
CA VAL A 65 -13.60 -2.78 6.01
C VAL A 65 -14.54 -2.34 4.90
N TYR A 66 -14.02 -2.03 3.71
CA TYR A 66 -14.86 -1.70 2.56
C TYR A 66 -15.47 -2.92 1.87
N SER A 67 -14.97 -4.15 2.05
CA SER A 67 -15.71 -5.34 1.60
C SER A 67 -17.01 -5.56 2.40
N ASN A 68 -16.99 -5.26 3.71
CA ASN A 68 -18.12 -5.52 4.61
C ASN A 68 -19.07 -4.34 4.76
N GLN A 69 -18.54 -3.12 4.67
CA GLN A 69 -19.29 -1.87 4.90
C GLN A 69 -19.39 -1.01 3.64
N LYS A 70 -18.93 -1.51 2.49
CA LYS A 70 -19.05 -0.86 1.18
C LYS A 70 -18.50 0.57 1.23
N PHE A 71 -19.20 1.53 0.65
CA PHE A 71 -18.74 2.92 0.61
C PHE A 71 -18.53 3.54 2.00
N ASP A 72 -19.40 3.26 2.98
CA ASP A 72 -19.23 3.74 4.36
C ASP A 72 -17.91 3.22 4.96
N GLY A 73 -17.57 1.96 4.68
CA GLY A 73 -16.30 1.36 5.08
C GLY A 73 -15.09 2.03 4.43
N LEU A 74 -15.22 2.41 3.15
CA LEU A 74 -14.18 3.14 2.44
C LEU A 74 -14.01 4.55 3.02
N GLN A 75 -15.09 5.28 3.27
CA GLN A 75 -15.03 6.60 3.91
C GLN A 75 -14.37 6.53 5.29
N ASP A 76 -14.74 5.55 6.12
CA ASP A 76 -14.12 5.33 7.42
C ASP A 76 -12.61 5.02 7.31
N THR A 77 -12.23 4.25 6.29
CA THR A 77 -10.84 3.95 5.97
C THR A 77 -10.07 5.21 5.58
N CYS A 78 -10.63 6.04 4.69
CA CYS A 78 -9.99 7.26 4.22
C CYS A 78 -9.86 8.30 5.33
N ASN A 79 -10.87 8.43 6.19
CA ASN A 79 -10.79 9.28 7.37
C ASN A 79 -9.72 8.79 8.37
N ALA A 80 -9.59 7.47 8.55
CA ALA A 80 -8.53 6.91 9.38
C ALA A 80 -7.14 7.11 8.75
N PHE A 81 -7.04 7.07 7.43
CA PHE A 81 -5.81 7.28 6.69
C PHE A 81 -5.36 8.75 6.70
N ASP A 82 -6.30 9.70 6.62
CA ASP A 82 -6.03 11.13 6.83
C ASP A 82 -5.47 11.41 8.24
N ASP A 83 -6.06 10.81 9.28
CA ASP A 83 -5.51 10.85 10.65
C ASP A 83 -4.10 10.24 10.73
N PHE A 84 -3.85 9.16 9.99
CA PHE A 84 -2.54 8.52 9.93
C PHE A 84 -1.49 9.45 9.33
N LYS A 85 -1.81 10.15 8.22
CA LYS A 85 -0.92 11.16 7.61
C LYS A 85 -0.63 12.30 8.60
N LYS A 86 -1.67 12.86 9.22
CA LYS A 86 -1.57 13.93 10.22
C LYS A 86 -0.82 13.53 11.50
N CYS A 87 -0.66 12.23 11.75
CA CYS A 87 0.08 11.75 12.91
C CYS A 87 1.60 11.98 12.81
N PHE A 88 2.14 12.15 11.59
CA PHE A 88 3.55 12.53 11.36
C PHE A 88 3.81 14.04 11.53
N GLY A 89 2.76 14.81 11.83
CA GLY A 89 2.77 16.27 11.94
C GLY A 89 1.68 16.89 11.07
N THR A 90 1.58 18.22 11.08
CA THR A 90 0.75 18.91 10.09
C THR A 90 1.37 18.71 8.72
N THR A 91 0.67 18.08 7.77
CA THR A 91 1.18 17.82 6.41
C THR A 91 1.45 19.09 5.59
N GLU A 92 1.31 20.27 6.21
CA GLU A 92 1.52 21.58 5.60
C GLU A 92 2.97 22.06 5.71
N ASP A 93 3.78 21.49 6.63
CA ASP A 93 5.20 21.81 6.74
C ASP A 93 6.10 20.77 6.06
N GLU A 94 7.18 21.24 5.42
CA GLU A 94 8.09 20.42 4.61
C GLU A 94 8.74 19.28 5.41
N GLU A 95 9.01 19.50 6.70
CA GLU A 95 9.63 18.50 7.57
C GLU A 95 8.66 17.36 7.89
N SER A 96 7.42 17.68 8.25
CA SER A 96 6.35 16.71 8.46
C SER A 96 6.07 15.88 7.19
N PHE A 97 6.10 16.52 6.02
CA PHE A 97 5.95 15.82 4.75
C PHE A 97 7.11 14.85 4.51
N ARG A 98 8.37 15.28 4.66
CA ARG A 98 9.55 14.42 4.51
C ARG A 98 9.55 13.23 5.48
N ARG A 99 9.12 13.44 6.73
CA ARG A 99 8.98 12.37 7.74
C ARG A 99 7.93 11.33 7.33
N TYR A 100 6.80 11.78 6.80
CA TYR A 100 5.78 10.88 6.25
C TYR A 100 6.36 10.07 5.07
N GLN A 101 6.90 10.75 4.06
CA GLN A 101 7.44 10.12 2.85
C GLN A 101 8.51 9.06 3.16
N ALA A 102 9.43 9.36 4.08
CA ALA A 102 10.46 8.42 4.52
C ALA A 102 9.88 7.11 5.08
N CYS A 103 8.67 7.14 5.65
CA CYS A 103 8.01 5.99 6.23
C CYS A 103 7.02 5.30 5.27
N THR A 104 6.53 5.98 4.23
CA THR A 104 5.38 5.49 3.45
C THR A 104 5.57 5.45 1.95
N GLU A 105 6.53 6.18 1.41
CA GLU A 105 6.75 6.33 -0.04
C GLU A 105 8.11 5.81 -0.51
N ASP A 106 9.06 5.63 0.41
CA ASP A 106 10.41 5.15 0.10
C ASP A 106 10.79 3.92 0.94
N PRO A 107 10.93 2.73 0.31
CA PRO A 107 11.41 1.55 1.02
C PRO A 107 12.78 1.73 1.68
N LEU A 108 13.66 2.59 1.15
CA LEU A 108 14.97 2.85 1.76
C LEU A 108 14.86 3.56 3.10
N GLY A 109 13.89 4.47 3.25
CA GLY A 109 13.61 5.13 4.53
C GLY A 109 13.22 4.13 5.62
N LEU A 110 12.56 3.03 5.27
CA LEU A 110 12.22 1.93 6.19
C LEU A 110 13.38 0.95 6.43
N LEU A 111 14.28 0.78 5.47
CA LEU A 111 15.36 -0.21 5.54
C LEU A 111 16.63 0.28 6.21
N LEU A 112 16.89 1.59 6.14
CA LEU A 112 18.09 2.19 6.69
C LEU A 112 17.79 2.96 7.97
N ASP A 113 18.72 2.93 8.92
CA ASP A 113 18.71 3.82 10.08
C ASP A 113 19.29 5.21 9.72
N SER A 114 19.25 6.13 10.69
CA SER A 114 19.79 7.49 10.50
C SER A 114 21.31 7.52 10.25
N SER A 115 22.00 6.41 10.51
CA SER A 115 23.43 6.22 10.23
C SER A 115 23.67 5.48 8.90
N HIS A 116 22.64 5.35 8.06
CA HIS A 116 22.66 4.65 6.77
C HIS A 116 23.01 3.15 6.87
N LYS A 117 22.74 2.52 8.03
CA LYS A 117 22.93 1.08 8.21
C LYS A 117 21.61 0.34 8.03
N LEU A 118 21.70 -0.85 7.43
CA LEU A 118 20.56 -1.76 7.33
C LEU A 118 20.01 -2.12 8.71
N ARG A 119 18.71 -1.94 8.87
CA ARG A 119 17.93 -2.40 10.02
C ARG A 119 17.76 -3.91 9.95
N SER A 120 18.05 -4.63 11.04
CA SER A 120 17.93 -6.10 11.09
C SER A 120 16.49 -6.59 11.32
N ASP A 121 15.60 -5.69 11.74
CA ASP A 121 14.21 -5.94 12.08
C ASP A 121 13.23 -5.69 10.91
N VAL A 122 13.71 -5.18 9.77
CA VAL A 122 12.89 -4.87 8.59
C VAL A 122 13.42 -5.61 7.36
N SER A 123 12.57 -6.46 6.76
CA SER A 123 12.88 -7.11 5.49
C SER A 123 12.55 -6.21 4.29
N LEU A 124 13.29 -6.35 3.19
CA LEU A 124 12.97 -5.67 1.91
C LEU A 124 11.54 -5.95 1.45
N LYS A 125 11.06 -7.19 1.64
CA LYS A 125 9.70 -7.60 1.31
C LYS A 125 8.66 -6.83 2.12
N SER A 126 8.87 -6.70 3.43
CA SER A 126 7.99 -5.94 4.32
C SER A 126 7.98 -4.45 3.98
N ALA A 127 9.15 -3.84 3.74
CA ALA A 127 9.26 -2.43 3.39
C ALA A 127 8.55 -2.12 2.06
N ARG A 128 8.83 -2.89 1.00
CA ARG A 128 8.17 -2.74 -0.30
C ARG A 128 6.67 -3.00 -0.21
N GLY A 129 6.28 -4.07 0.48
CA GLY A 129 4.88 -4.41 0.68
C GLY A 129 4.11 -3.30 1.39
N PHE A 130 4.70 -2.70 2.42
CA PHE A 130 4.08 -1.58 3.15
C PHE A 130 3.94 -0.32 2.28
N VAL A 131 4.99 0.10 1.58
CA VAL A 131 4.94 1.27 0.66
C VAL A 131 3.89 1.05 -0.42
N LYS A 132 3.85 -0.15 -1.01
CA LYS A 132 2.85 -0.52 -2.01
C LYS A 132 1.43 -0.34 -1.49
N ILE A 133 1.09 -0.92 -0.33
CA ILE A 133 -0.28 -0.82 0.19
C ILE A 133 -0.65 0.63 0.54
N ILE A 134 0.29 1.44 1.03
CA ILE A 134 0.01 2.86 1.31
C ILE A 134 -0.34 3.61 0.03
N ALA A 135 0.41 3.40 -1.05
CA ALA A 135 0.10 4.01 -2.35
C ALA A 135 -1.27 3.58 -2.91
N GLN A 136 -1.65 2.32 -2.69
CA GLN A 136 -2.99 1.81 -3.04
C GLN A 136 -4.11 2.48 -2.25
N PHE A 137 -3.88 2.71 -0.95
CA PHE A 137 -4.84 3.41 -0.09
C PHE A 137 -4.93 4.90 -0.41
N ASP A 138 -3.83 5.51 -0.83
CA ASP A 138 -3.84 6.87 -1.33
C ASP A 138 -4.71 6.99 -2.59
N PHE A 139 -4.53 6.06 -3.54
CA PHE A 139 -5.35 6.01 -4.75
C PHE A 139 -6.84 5.85 -4.44
N ILE A 140 -7.23 4.83 -3.65
CA ILE A 140 -8.65 4.55 -3.37
C ILE A 140 -9.33 5.69 -2.60
N CYS A 141 -8.58 6.44 -1.80
CA CYS A 141 -9.08 7.62 -1.08
C CYS A 141 -9.04 8.92 -1.88
N GLY A 142 -8.32 8.92 -3.01
CA GLY A 142 -8.29 10.01 -3.98
C GLY A 142 -9.07 9.66 -5.24
N ALA A 143 -8.36 9.43 -6.34
CA ALA A 143 -8.94 9.22 -7.67
C ALA A 143 -9.87 7.99 -7.78
N GLY A 144 -9.67 6.98 -6.93
CA GLY A 144 -10.51 5.78 -6.90
C GLY A 144 -11.83 5.95 -6.13
N LEU A 145 -11.97 7.00 -5.32
CA LEU A 145 -13.07 7.13 -4.36
C LEU A 145 -14.44 7.21 -5.03
N SER A 146 -14.56 8.06 -6.07
CA SER A 146 -15.83 8.24 -6.79
C SER A 146 -16.23 6.98 -7.56
N VAL A 147 -15.26 6.30 -8.19
CA VAL A 147 -15.53 5.07 -8.94
C VAL A 147 -16.01 3.95 -8.02
N PHE A 148 -15.38 3.82 -6.84
CA PHE A 148 -15.85 2.89 -5.83
C PHE A 148 -17.25 3.27 -5.34
N ALA A 149 -17.51 4.55 -5.06
CA ALA A 149 -18.83 5.01 -4.59
C ALA A 149 -19.96 4.69 -5.57
N GLU A 150 -19.70 4.77 -6.88
CA GLU A 150 -20.69 4.49 -7.92
C GLU A 150 -21.03 3.00 -8.07
N ASN A 151 -20.14 2.10 -7.66
CA ASN A 151 -20.26 0.65 -7.86
C ASN A 151 -19.98 -0.14 -6.57
N ASP A 152 -20.22 0.47 -5.42
CA ASP A 152 -19.72 0.02 -4.12
C ASP A 152 -20.19 -1.39 -3.76
N ASP A 153 -21.46 -1.70 -4.04
CA ASP A 153 -22.05 -3.02 -3.86
C ASP A 153 -21.25 -4.11 -4.56
N CYS A 154 -20.95 -3.93 -5.85
CA CYS A 154 -20.25 -4.94 -6.65
C CYS A 154 -18.76 -4.97 -6.32
N MET A 155 -18.12 -3.80 -6.18
CA MET A 155 -16.68 -3.72 -5.92
C MET A 155 -16.32 -4.22 -4.52
N ALA A 156 -17.16 -3.98 -3.51
CA ALA A 156 -17.01 -4.59 -2.19
C ALA A 156 -17.05 -6.12 -2.26
N GLN A 157 -17.90 -6.68 -3.12
CA GLN A 157 -17.97 -8.13 -3.36
C GLN A 157 -16.72 -8.67 -4.06
N VAL A 158 -16.05 -7.90 -4.93
CA VAL A 158 -14.75 -8.32 -5.50
C VAL A 158 -13.71 -8.47 -4.39
N PHE A 159 -13.60 -7.51 -3.47
CA PHE A 159 -12.68 -7.59 -2.32
C PHE A 159 -13.06 -8.69 -1.30
N HIS A 160 -14.30 -9.15 -1.33
CA HIS A 160 -14.78 -10.26 -0.50
C HIS A 160 -14.53 -11.62 -1.16
N ASN A 161 -15.04 -11.81 -2.37
CA ASN A 161 -15.14 -13.10 -3.05
C ASN A 161 -13.90 -13.44 -3.87
N ASN A 162 -13.18 -12.43 -4.38
CA ASN A 162 -12.04 -12.63 -5.28
C ASN A 162 -10.71 -12.31 -4.57
N ARG A 163 -10.69 -12.29 -3.23
CA ARG A 163 -9.50 -11.93 -2.45
C ARG A 163 -8.32 -12.85 -2.78
N ASP A 164 -8.56 -14.15 -2.86
CA ASP A 164 -7.52 -15.13 -3.15
C ASP A 164 -6.93 -14.91 -4.55
N GLU A 165 -7.74 -14.52 -5.53
CA GLU A 165 -7.27 -14.10 -6.85
C GLU A 165 -6.45 -12.81 -6.81
N LEU A 166 -6.86 -11.80 -6.04
CA LEU A 166 -6.10 -10.55 -5.88
C LEU A 166 -4.76 -10.78 -5.17
N GLU A 167 -4.74 -11.65 -4.16
CA GLU A 167 -3.51 -12.09 -3.49
C GLU A 167 -2.61 -12.91 -4.43
N LYS A 168 -3.20 -13.75 -5.27
CA LYS A 168 -2.47 -14.49 -6.29
C LYS A 168 -1.84 -13.58 -7.33
N CYS A 169 -2.56 -12.57 -7.83
CA CYS A 169 -2.00 -11.56 -8.74
C CYS A 169 -0.75 -10.89 -8.12
N GLN A 170 -0.80 -10.57 -6.83
CA GLN A 170 0.32 -10.00 -6.07
C GLN A 170 1.49 -10.99 -5.93
N ASP A 171 1.21 -12.24 -5.56
CA ASP A 171 2.24 -13.25 -5.35
C ASP A 171 2.94 -13.65 -6.67
N GLU A 172 2.21 -13.67 -7.79
CA GLU A 172 2.79 -13.86 -9.13
C GLU A 172 3.71 -12.71 -9.53
N PHE A 173 3.32 -11.46 -9.25
CA PHE A 173 4.19 -10.30 -9.44
C PHE A 173 5.46 -10.38 -8.57
N ASP A 174 5.30 -10.64 -7.28
CA ASP A 174 6.42 -10.74 -6.34
C ASP A 174 7.39 -11.86 -6.76
N ALA A 175 6.87 -12.99 -7.26
CA ALA A 175 7.68 -14.09 -7.77
C ALA A 175 8.45 -13.69 -9.05
N ALA A 176 7.79 -13.02 -10.00
CA ALA A 176 8.42 -12.55 -11.23
C ALA A 176 9.56 -11.57 -10.95
N MET A 177 9.42 -10.72 -9.91
CA MET A 177 10.45 -9.77 -9.47
C MET A 177 11.69 -10.40 -8.85
N LEU A 178 11.66 -11.70 -8.54
CA LEU A 178 12.85 -12.43 -8.09
C LEU A 178 13.65 -13.04 -9.24
N THR A 179 13.05 -13.20 -10.42
CA THR A 179 13.63 -13.96 -11.53
C THR A 179 13.84 -13.17 -12.82
N ASP A 180 13.12 -12.06 -13.00
CA ASP A 180 13.13 -11.27 -14.25
C ASP A 180 12.96 -9.77 -13.96
N ASP A 181 14.01 -9.15 -13.42
CA ASP A 181 14.04 -7.71 -13.13
C ASP A 181 14.12 -6.84 -14.39
N ALA A 182 14.66 -7.38 -15.50
CA ALA A 182 14.72 -6.71 -16.79
C ALA A 182 13.33 -6.38 -17.36
N ASN A 183 12.31 -7.19 -17.06
CA ASN A 183 10.94 -7.00 -17.53
C ASN A 183 9.99 -6.41 -16.47
N ILE A 184 10.52 -5.64 -15.52
CA ILE A 184 9.75 -5.09 -14.41
C ILE A 184 8.46 -4.36 -14.80
N CYS A 185 8.51 -3.51 -15.83
CA CYS A 185 7.33 -2.77 -16.27
C CYS A 185 6.29 -3.68 -16.95
N VAL A 186 6.74 -4.75 -17.63
CA VAL A 186 5.83 -5.76 -18.20
C VAL A 186 5.15 -6.55 -17.08
N ASN A 187 5.91 -6.96 -16.06
CA ASN A 187 5.37 -7.68 -14.91
C ASN A 187 4.36 -6.81 -14.13
N GLN A 188 4.62 -5.51 -14.00
CA GLN A 188 3.65 -4.54 -13.46
C GLN A 188 2.37 -4.48 -14.31
N MET A 189 2.49 -4.45 -15.63
CA MET A 189 1.32 -4.46 -16.53
C MET A 189 0.46 -5.71 -16.34
N LEU A 190 1.10 -6.87 -16.23
CA LEU A 190 0.40 -8.15 -16.01
C LEU A 190 -0.32 -8.18 -14.66
N ALA A 191 0.33 -7.68 -13.59
CA ALA A 191 -0.28 -7.60 -12.27
C ALA A 191 -1.52 -6.70 -12.27
N ALA A 192 -1.41 -5.51 -12.84
CA ALA A 192 -2.53 -4.58 -12.93
C ALA A 192 -3.65 -5.06 -13.86
N ASP A 193 -3.33 -5.75 -14.97
CA ASP A 193 -4.34 -6.41 -15.79
C ASP A 193 -5.06 -7.56 -15.05
N CYS A 194 -4.34 -8.27 -14.18
CA CYS A 194 -4.92 -9.30 -13.31
C CYS A 194 -5.99 -8.70 -12.38
N TYR A 195 -5.69 -7.57 -11.72
CA TYR A 195 -6.69 -6.85 -10.91
C TYR A 195 -7.83 -6.32 -11.78
N ARG A 196 -7.53 -5.70 -12.94
CA ARG A 196 -8.54 -5.19 -13.88
C ARG A 196 -9.59 -6.25 -14.21
N LYS A 197 -9.17 -7.49 -14.50
CA LYS A 197 -10.07 -8.60 -14.81
C LYS A 197 -11.03 -8.91 -13.68
N GLN A 198 -10.57 -8.88 -12.42
CA GLN A 198 -11.43 -9.13 -11.27
C GLN A 198 -12.49 -8.03 -11.10
N PHE A 199 -12.11 -6.77 -11.26
CA PHE A 199 -13.05 -5.65 -11.07
C PHE A 199 -13.92 -5.35 -12.29
N LYS A 200 -13.50 -5.74 -13.51
CA LYS A 200 -14.27 -5.53 -14.75
C LYS A 200 -15.63 -6.25 -14.75
N ILE A 201 -15.83 -7.23 -13.88
CA ILE A 201 -17.15 -7.86 -13.65
C ILE A 201 -18.19 -6.83 -13.17
N CYS A 202 -17.74 -5.74 -12.55
CA CYS A 202 -18.56 -4.62 -12.09
C CYS A 202 -18.61 -3.46 -13.10
N GLY A 203 -18.27 -3.71 -14.38
CA GLY A 203 -18.24 -2.70 -15.43
C GLY A 203 -16.85 -2.12 -15.73
N LEU A 204 -16.78 -1.31 -16.80
CA LEU A 204 -15.52 -0.79 -17.31
C LEU A 204 -14.80 0.16 -16.33
N GLN A 205 -15.55 1.02 -15.64
CA GLN A 205 -14.98 1.96 -14.65
C GLN A 205 -14.39 1.19 -13.45
N SER A 206 -15.09 0.18 -12.95
CA SER A 206 -14.58 -0.72 -11.93
C SER A 206 -13.31 -1.46 -12.41
N GLY A 207 -13.28 -1.91 -13.67
CA GLY A 207 -12.07 -2.46 -14.28
C GLY A 207 -10.89 -1.47 -14.26
N TRP A 208 -11.11 -0.23 -14.70
CA TRP A 208 -10.11 0.84 -14.60
C TRP A 208 -9.63 1.03 -13.16
N PHE A 209 -10.55 1.07 -12.19
CA PHE A 209 -10.21 1.16 -10.78
C PHE A 209 -9.29 0.01 -10.33
N GLY A 210 -9.62 -1.24 -10.65
CA GLY A 210 -8.81 -2.39 -10.27
C GLY A 210 -7.41 -2.30 -10.85
N CYS A 211 -7.31 -1.87 -12.11
CA CYS A 211 -6.04 -1.65 -12.79
C CYS A 211 -5.20 -0.57 -12.09
N GLU A 212 -5.77 0.61 -11.84
CA GLU A 212 -5.07 1.74 -11.22
C GLU A 212 -4.72 1.48 -9.76
N TYR A 213 -5.57 0.75 -9.04
CA TYR A 213 -5.29 0.31 -7.68
C TYR A 213 -3.98 -0.47 -7.65
N GLU A 214 -3.83 -1.50 -8.47
CA GLU A 214 -2.58 -2.27 -8.51
C GLU A 214 -1.41 -1.48 -9.11
N ARG A 215 -1.64 -0.77 -10.21
CA ARG A 215 -0.60 0.01 -10.92
C ARG A 215 0.04 1.04 -10.00
N THR A 216 -0.76 1.84 -9.27
CA THR A 216 -0.27 2.87 -8.34
C THR A 216 0.60 2.26 -7.25
N GLY A 217 0.19 1.11 -6.71
CA GLY A 217 0.96 0.37 -5.72
C GLY A 217 2.33 -0.08 -6.23
N THR A 218 2.38 -0.64 -7.43
CA THR A 218 3.64 -1.09 -8.05
C THR A 218 4.53 0.07 -8.52
N GLU A 219 3.94 1.15 -9.05
CA GLU A 219 4.68 2.33 -9.53
C GLU A 219 5.38 3.05 -8.38
N ALA A 220 4.79 3.07 -7.18
CA ALA A 220 5.43 3.61 -5.98
C ALA A 220 6.77 2.92 -5.68
N LEU A 221 6.92 1.64 -6.03
CA LEU A 221 8.15 0.88 -5.86
C LEU A 221 9.10 0.99 -7.06
N TYR A 222 8.55 1.18 -8.25
CA TYR A 222 9.25 1.09 -9.53
C TYR A 222 8.91 2.29 -10.42
N LYS A 223 9.38 3.46 -9.99
CA LYS A 223 9.08 4.77 -10.61
C LYS A 223 9.50 4.89 -12.08
N GLN A 224 10.35 3.99 -12.58
CA GLN A 224 10.71 3.92 -13.99
C GLN A 224 9.57 3.42 -14.89
N CYS A 225 8.54 2.79 -14.31
CA CYS A 225 7.41 2.22 -15.03
C CYS A 225 6.21 3.18 -15.05
N THR A 226 6.34 4.27 -15.81
CA THR A 226 5.37 5.38 -15.83
C THR A 226 4.26 5.24 -16.88
N GLN A 227 4.24 4.15 -17.64
CA GLN A 227 3.23 3.97 -18.70
C GLN A 227 1.86 3.73 -18.06
N ASN A 228 0.88 4.58 -18.39
CA ASN A 228 -0.51 4.32 -18.04
C ASN A 228 -1.15 3.43 -19.12
N PHE A 229 -1.35 2.16 -18.78
CA PHE A 229 -2.03 1.16 -19.60
C PHE A 229 -3.43 0.81 -19.05
N CYS A 230 -3.87 1.50 -18.00
CA CYS A 230 -5.21 1.34 -17.44
C CYS A 230 -6.25 2.17 -18.21
N THR A 231 -5.82 3.18 -18.96
CA THR A 231 -6.67 3.97 -19.85
C THR A 231 -6.79 3.31 -21.23
N GLY A 232 -7.96 2.74 -21.53
CA GLY A 232 -8.35 2.31 -22.88
C GLY A 232 -8.40 0.80 -23.12
N LEU A 233 -9.46 0.12 -22.63
CA LEU A 233 -9.96 -1.20 -23.09
C LEU A 233 -11.44 -1.46 -22.73
#